data_AF-A0A969IHW5-F1
#
_entry.id   AF-A0A969IHW5-F1
#
_cell.length_a   1.000
_cell.length_b   1.000
_cell.length_c   1.000
_cell.angle_alpha   90.00
_cell.angle_beta   90.00
_cell.angle_gamma   90.00
#
_symmetry.space_group_name_H-M   'P 1'
#
loop_
_entity.id
_entity.type
_entity.pdbx_description
1 polymer ?
#
loop_
_entity_poly.entity_id
_entity_poly.type
_entity_poly.pdbx_seq_one_letter_code
_entity_poly.pdbx_strand_id
1 'polypeptide(L)'
;MSILWKITPGGKIPVSPEIGLTIIRLIKSDGLVYNNSQNFYYNDNALINKTQLHAAAGINFELLENSRHPLQIGSYMQFGLRPHYRKDYSTRHRIVFGGVRAVWSLSRK
;
A
#
# COMPACT_ATOMS: atom_id res chain seq x y z
N MET A 1 9.81 -0.75 -4.60
CA MET A 1 10.27 -1.77 -5.56
C MET A 1 9.37 -2.98 -5.43
N SER A 2 8.87 -3.51 -6.53
CA SER A 2 8.04 -4.71 -6.56
C SER A 2 8.50 -5.66 -7.66
N ILE A 3 8.20 -6.93 -7.47
CA ILE A 3 8.38 -8.00 -8.45
C ILE A 3 6.99 -8.45 -8.87
N LEU A 4 6.81 -8.55 -10.19
CA LEU A 4 5.58 -9.00 -10.84
C LEU A 4 5.91 -10.26 -11.64
N TRP A 5 5.18 -11.35 -11.39
CA TRP A 5 5.33 -12.58 -12.17
C TRP A 5 4.09 -12.81 -13.00
N LYS A 6 4.23 -12.70 -14.31
CA LYS A 6 3.13 -12.93 -15.22
C LYS A 6 2.96 -14.40 -15.55
N ILE A 7 1.75 -14.89 -15.39
CA ILE A 7 1.35 -16.26 -15.71
C ILE A 7 0.22 -16.17 -16.73
N THR A 8 0.45 -16.70 -17.94
CA THR A 8 -0.56 -16.77 -19.01
C THR A 8 -0.93 -18.23 -19.25
N PRO A 9 -1.99 -18.76 -18.60
CA PRO A 9 -2.50 -20.08 -18.93
C PRO A 9 -3.08 -20.03 -20.35
N GLY A 10 -2.81 -21.06 -21.17
CA GLY A 10 -3.24 -21.10 -22.57
C GLY A 10 -4.73 -20.76 -22.74
N GLY A 11 -5.01 -19.61 -23.37
CA GLY A 11 -6.37 -19.12 -23.67
C GLY A 11 -7.11 -18.43 -22.52
N LYS A 12 -6.50 -18.22 -21.35
CA LYS A 12 -7.13 -17.53 -20.20
C LYS A 12 -6.56 -16.13 -19.98
N ILE A 13 -7.29 -15.32 -19.21
CA ILE A 13 -6.85 -14.00 -18.77
C ILE A 13 -5.53 -14.16 -17.99
N PRO A 14 -4.45 -13.45 -18.38
CA PRO A 14 -3.19 -13.52 -17.66
C PRO A 14 -3.35 -13.02 -16.22
N VAL A 15 -2.64 -13.68 -15.31
CA VAL A 15 -2.61 -13.34 -13.87
C VAL A 15 -1.20 -12.98 -13.49
N SER A 16 -1.06 -11.88 -12.75
CA SER A 16 0.21 -11.30 -12.32
C SER A 16 0.22 -11.10 -10.81
N PRO A 17 0.56 -12.15 -10.02
CA PRO A 17 0.92 -11.99 -8.62
C PRO A 17 2.07 -10.99 -8.48
N GLU A 18 2.00 -10.20 -7.42
CA GLU A 18 3.03 -9.22 -7.08
C GLU A 18 3.40 -9.26 -5.60
N ILE A 19 4.67 -8.93 -5.34
CA ILE A 19 5.19 -8.69 -4.00
C ILE A 19 6.16 -7.52 -4.04
N GLY A 20 6.17 -6.67 -3.03
CA GLY A 20 7.04 -5.49 -3.03
C GLY A 20 7.32 -4.89 -1.67
N LEU A 21 8.32 -4.01 -1.66
CA LEU A 21 8.71 -3.17 -0.53
C LEU A 21 8.70 -1.70 -0.95
N THR A 22 8.14 -0.84 -0.12
CA THR A 22 8.02 0.60 -0.41
C THR A 22 8.37 1.43 0.82
N ILE A 23 9.13 2.50 0.62
CA ILE A 23 9.37 3.53 1.62
C ILE A 23 8.37 4.66 1.38
N ILE A 24 7.63 5.06 2.41
CA ILE A 24 6.62 6.11 2.35
C ILE A 24 6.99 7.20 3.34
N ARG A 25 6.80 8.46 2.94
CA ARG A 25 6.98 9.62 3.82
C ARG A 25 5.67 10.40 3.97
N LEU A 26 5.20 10.53 5.20
CA LEU A 26 4.06 11.36 5.57
C LEU A 26 4.49 12.83 5.58
N ILE A 27 3.90 13.63 4.69
CA ILE A 27 4.19 15.07 4.55
C ILE A 27 3.47 15.86 5.65
N LYS A 28 2.17 15.63 5.79
CA LYS A 28 1.30 16.27 6.79
C LYS A 28 0.35 15.24 7.40
N SER A 29 -0.02 15.45 8.65
CA SER A 29 -1.13 14.78 9.30
C SER A 29 -1.88 15.80 10.16
N ASP A 30 -3.18 15.61 10.32
CA ASP A 30 -4.01 16.33 11.28
C ASP A 30 -4.58 15.32 12.31
N GLY A 31 -3.82 14.27 12.60
CA GLY A 31 -4.21 13.19 13.49
C GLY A 31 -4.33 13.64 14.94
N LEU A 32 -5.45 13.27 15.58
CA LEU A 32 -5.69 13.54 16.99
C LEU A 32 -5.27 12.33 17.83
N VAL A 33 -4.60 12.62 18.93
CA VAL A 33 -4.15 11.65 19.93
C VAL A 33 -4.96 11.86 21.20
N TYR A 34 -5.52 10.77 21.73
CA TYR A 34 -6.28 10.82 22.98
C TYR A 34 -5.35 10.69 24.19
N ASN A 35 -5.44 11.63 25.13
CA ASN A 35 -4.77 11.54 26.41
C ASN A 35 -5.70 10.92 27.46
N ASN A 36 -5.44 9.66 27.85
CA ASN A 36 -6.22 8.97 28.88
C ASN A 36 -6.11 9.62 30.27
N SER A 37 -4.99 10.26 30.59
CA SER A 37 -4.78 10.88 31.91
C SER A 37 -5.53 12.19 32.07
N GLN A 38 -5.73 12.92 30.98
CA GLN A 38 -6.32 14.27 31.00
C GLN A 38 -7.68 14.34 30.27
N ASN A 39 -8.16 13.23 29.71
CA ASN A 39 -9.45 13.10 29.00
C ASN A 39 -9.69 14.14 27.90
N PHE A 40 -8.65 14.46 27.11
CA PHE A 40 -8.79 15.33 25.95
C PHE A 40 -8.02 14.82 24.74
N TYR A 41 -8.39 15.33 23.57
CA TYR A 41 -7.69 15.10 22.30
C TYR A 41 -6.76 16.25 22.00
N TYR A 42 -5.56 15.94 21.53
CA TYR A 42 -4.60 16.94 21.06
C TYR A 42 -3.95 16.50 19.76
N ASN A 43 -3.48 17.47 18.99
CA ASN A 43 -2.74 17.23 17.77
C ASN A 43 -1.25 17.36 18.07
N ASP A 44 -0.52 16.25 18.03
CA ASP A 44 0.93 16.24 18.07
C ASP A 44 1.52 15.35 16.97
N ASN A 45 1.86 16.01 15.87
CA ASN A 45 2.51 15.40 14.71
C ASN A 45 3.94 14.92 14.97
N ALA A 46 4.57 15.29 16.10
CA ALA A 46 5.90 14.80 16.45
C ALA A 46 5.88 13.33 16.89
N LEU A 47 4.72 12.85 17.38
CA LEU A 47 4.52 11.46 17.82
C LEU A 47 4.44 10.47 16.65
N ILE A 48 4.10 10.94 15.45
CA ILE A 48 3.93 10.08 14.27
C ILE A 48 5.30 9.81 13.62
N ASN A 49 5.57 8.54 13.34
CA ASN A 49 6.70 8.15 12.52
C ASN A 49 6.42 8.50 11.05
N LYS A 50 7.00 9.62 10.60
CA LYS A 50 6.78 10.15 9.25
C LYS A 50 7.38 9.27 8.15
N THR A 51 8.42 8.49 8.41
CA THR A 51 9.04 7.64 7.39
C THR A 51 8.78 6.17 7.71
N GLN A 52 8.06 5.49 6.83
CA GLN A 52 7.61 4.13 7.06
C GLN A 52 8.08 3.20 5.95
N LEU A 53 8.43 1.98 6.36
CA LEU A 53 8.72 0.89 5.43
C LEU A 53 7.51 -0.03 5.40
N HIS A 54 7.07 -0.35 4.20
CA HIS A 54 5.89 -1.17 3.95
C HIS A 54 6.24 -2.35 3.08
N ALA A 55 5.62 -3.49 3.35
CA ALA A 55 5.54 -4.62 2.45
C ALA A 55 4.18 -4.64 1.76
N ALA A 56 4.14 -5.09 0.52
CA ALA A 56 2.92 -5.18 -0.26
C ALA A 56 2.84 -6.51 -1.00
N ALA A 57 1.62 -6.98 -1.22
CA ALA A 57 1.32 -8.15 -2.03
C ALA A 57 0.00 -7.92 -2.79
N GLY A 58 -0.15 -8.55 -3.94
CA GLY A 58 -1.36 -8.42 -4.75
C GLY A 58 -1.46 -9.50 -5.81
N ILE A 59 -2.66 -9.63 -6.37
CA ILE A 59 -2.95 -10.52 -7.50
C ILE A 59 -3.71 -9.70 -8.52
N ASN A 60 -3.10 -9.49 -9.69
CA ASN A 60 -3.68 -8.68 -10.77
C ASN A 60 -4.11 -9.56 -11.93
N PHE A 61 -5.22 -9.21 -12.58
CA PHE A 61 -5.66 -9.76 -13.86
C PHE A 61 -5.36 -8.75 -14.96
N GLU A 62 -4.75 -9.21 -16.05
CA GLU A 62 -4.42 -8.36 -17.20
C GLU A 62 -5.52 -8.42 -18.25
N LEU A 63 -6.24 -7.32 -18.38
CA LEU A 63 -7.29 -7.12 -19.36
C LEU A 63 -6.74 -6.33 -20.54
N LEU A 64 -7.25 -6.61 -21.74
CA LEU A 64 -6.94 -5.87 -22.96
C LEU A 64 -5.42 -5.81 -23.27
N GLU A 65 -4.65 -6.82 -22.85
CA GLU A 65 -3.19 -6.83 -23.00
C GLU A 65 -2.73 -6.59 -24.45
N ASN A 66 -3.49 -7.12 -25.41
CA ASN A 66 -3.16 -6.97 -26.82
C ASN A 66 -3.55 -5.62 -27.44
N SER A 67 -4.20 -4.74 -26.68
CA SER A 67 -4.64 -3.42 -27.13
C SER A 67 -3.59 -2.32 -26.83
N ARG A 68 -3.88 -1.08 -27.26
CA ARG A 68 -3.13 0.12 -26.86
C ARG A 68 -3.39 0.56 -25.41
N HIS A 69 -4.39 -0.04 -24.75
CA HIS A 69 -4.87 0.32 -23.43
C HIS A 69 -4.93 -0.90 -22.49
N PRO A 70 -3.78 -1.53 -22.19
CA PRO A 70 -3.75 -2.58 -21.18
C PRO A 70 -4.24 -2.05 -19.83
N LEU A 71 -5.01 -2.89 -19.15
CA LEU A 71 -5.58 -2.60 -17.84
C LEU A 71 -5.28 -3.76 -16.89
N GLN A 72 -4.70 -3.47 -15.74
CA GLN A 72 -4.51 -4.42 -14.66
C GLN A 72 -5.53 -4.13 -13.57
N ILE A 73 -6.27 -5.14 -13.12
CA ILE A 73 -7.21 -5.00 -12.00
C ILE A 73 -7.05 -6.15 -11.03
N GLY A 74 -7.06 -5.89 -9.74
CA GLY A 74 -6.82 -6.95 -8.77
C GLY A 74 -6.89 -6.55 -7.32
N SER A 75 -6.74 -7.54 -6.44
CA SER A 75 -6.61 -7.33 -5.01
C SER A 75 -5.20 -6.85 -4.67
N TYR A 76 -5.12 -5.94 -3.70
CA TYR A 76 -3.87 -5.37 -3.22
C TYR A 76 -3.92 -5.21 -1.71
N MET A 77 -2.83 -5.58 -1.05
CA MET A 77 -2.65 -5.40 0.38
C MET A 77 -1.28 -4.81 0.66
N GLN A 78 -1.22 -3.96 1.67
CA GLN A 78 -0.01 -3.30 2.13
C GLN A 78 0.04 -3.27 3.66
N PHE A 79 1.22 -3.55 4.20
CA PHE A 79 1.45 -3.69 5.63
C PHE A 79 2.70 -2.92 6.08
N GLY A 80 2.55 -2.10 7.12
CA GLY A 80 3.63 -1.35 7.74
C GLY A 80 4.55 -2.25 8.58
N LEU A 81 5.82 -2.35 8.16
CA LEU A 81 6.85 -3.14 8.86
C LEU A 81 7.33 -2.45 10.14
N ARG A 82 7.17 -1.13 10.24
CA ARG A 82 7.52 -0.31 11.42
C ARG A 82 6.27 0.25 12.09
N PRO A 83 6.34 0.54 13.40
CA PRO A 83 5.25 1.23 14.10
C PRO A 83 4.92 2.57 13.46
N HIS A 84 3.62 2.90 13.45
CA HIS A 84 3.09 4.16 12.96
C HIS A 84 3.48 5.33 13.86
N TYR A 85 3.55 5.10 15.17
CA TYR A 85 4.04 6.07 16.14
C TYR A 85 5.52 5.86 16.43
N ARG A 86 6.19 6.90 16.94
CA ARG A 86 7.53 6.77 17.50
C ARG A 86 7.50 5.76 18.66
N LYS A 87 8.62 5.04 18.83
CA LYS A 87 8.75 3.98 19.83
C LYS A 87 8.49 4.46 21.25
N ASP A 88 8.82 5.72 21.52
CA ASP A 88 8.64 6.37 22.83
C ASP A 88 7.15 6.61 23.18
N TYR A 89 6.26 6.56 22.18
CA TYR A 89 4.83 6.74 22.36
C TYR A 89 4.07 5.41 22.31
N SER A 90 4.18 4.66 21.21
CA SER A 90 3.54 3.34 21.09
C SER A 90 4.15 2.50 19.98
N THR A 91 4.39 1.23 20.28
CA THR A 91 4.97 0.25 19.33
C THR A 91 3.91 -0.64 18.68
N ARG A 92 2.65 -0.56 19.11
CA ARG A 92 1.61 -1.52 18.73
C ARG A 92 0.88 -1.16 17.44
N HIS A 93 0.76 0.12 17.11
CA HIS A 93 0.00 0.54 15.95
C HIS A 93 0.81 0.37 14.66
N ARG A 94 0.25 -0.40 13.72
CA ARG A 94 0.80 -0.59 12.37
C ARG A 94 -0.24 -0.15 11.36
N ILE A 95 0.20 0.46 10.26
CA ILE A 95 -0.70 0.77 9.15
C ILE A 95 -0.93 -0.51 8.35
N VAL A 96 -2.19 -0.80 8.05
CA VAL A 96 -2.58 -1.84 7.10
C VAL A 96 -3.53 -1.20 6.10
N PHE A 97 -3.33 -1.51 4.83
CA PHE A 97 -4.22 -1.13 3.74
C PHE A 97 -4.56 -2.39 2.94
N GLY A 98 -5.81 -2.50 2.51
CA GLY A 98 -6.29 -3.57 1.67
C GLY A 98 -7.41 -3.07 0.79
N GLY A 99 -7.43 -3.47 -0.48
CA GLY A 99 -8.46 -3.04 -1.41
C GLY A 99 -8.25 -3.57 -2.82
N VAL A 100 -8.92 -2.93 -3.76
CA VAL A 100 -8.79 -3.20 -5.20
C VAL A 100 -7.90 -2.14 -5.81
N ARG A 101 -6.98 -2.55 -6.68
CA ARG A 101 -6.13 -1.66 -7.46
C ARG A 101 -6.43 -1.84 -8.94
N ALA A 102 -6.60 -0.73 -9.63
CA ALA A 102 -6.67 -0.67 -11.09
C ALA A 102 -5.49 0.16 -11.60
N VAL A 103 -4.74 -0.39 -12.56
CA VAL A 103 -3.62 0.27 -13.20
C VAL A 103 -3.86 0.26 -14.70
N TRP A 104 -4.07 1.44 -15.26
CA TRP A 104 -4.16 1.64 -16.70
C TRP A 104 -2.82 2.16 -17.22
N SER A 105 -2.37 1.63 -18.36
CA SER A 105 -1.17 2.12 -19.02
C SER A 105 -1.38 2.26 -20.53
N LEU A 106 -0.56 3.09 -21.16
CA LEU A 106 -0.56 3.29 -22.60
C LEU A 106 0.55 2.45 -23.22
N SER A 107 0.18 1.52 -24.10
CA SER A 107 1.13 0.69 -24.84
C SER A 107 1.36 1.25 -26.24
N ARG A 108 2.62 1.50 -26.59
CA ARG A 108 3.06 1.76 -27.97
C ARG A 108 3.25 0.41 -28.67
N LYS A 109 2.17 -0.26 -29.03
CA LYS A 109 2.23 -1.30 -30.07
C LYS A 109 2.37 -0.64 -31.43
#